data_AF-A0A7X0SFW3-F1
#
_entry.id   AF-A0A7X0SFW3-F1
#
_cell.length_a   1.000
_cell.length_b   1.000
_cell.length_c   1.000
_cell.angle_alpha   90.00
_cell.angle_beta   90.00
_cell.angle_gamma   90.00
#
_symmetry.space_group_name_H-M   'P 1'
#
loop_
_entity.id
_entity.type
_entity.pdbx_description
1 polymer ?
#
loop_
_entity_poly.entity_id
_entity_poly.type
_entity_poly.pdbx_seq_one_letter_code
_entity_poly.pdbx_strand_id
1 'polypeptide(L)'
;MPSAFKQKEFASSYESRINQTPADVNIKAVFEGGRGESLSTLKPPPDPQLKKILDEAGIEGIQYKNGVPDFSPVSKAEVEINYMLGGKGVNGNKARNLNFEQANIELAKQLNKSPELAKEFDMVAGSIKPSDIEKYRVKNNLTWHELNDTKTIQLVPTKINSTFGHLGGIGEINAGAYKNK
;
A
#
# COMPACT_ATOMS: atom_id res chain seq x y z
N MET A 1 -0.30 15.85 6.25
CA MET A 1 -0.42 14.56 6.97
C MET A 1 -0.73 13.47 5.94
N PRO A 2 0.05 12.39 5.88
CA PRO A 2 -0.15 11.29 4.92
C PRO A 2 -1.51 10.61 5.05
N SER A 3 -2.04 10.07 3.97
CA SER A 3 -3.37 9.42 3.95
C SER A 3 -3.45 8.25 4.95
N ALA A 4 -2.38 7.47 5.08
CA ALA A 4 -2.25 6.38 6.05
C ALA A 4 -2.45 6.82 7.52
N PHE A 5 -2.18 8.09 7.86
CA PHE A 5 -2.26 8.60 9.23
C PHE A 5 -3.52 9.44 9.51
N LYS A 6 -4.42 9.58 8.52
CA LYS A 6 -5.69 10.28 8.70
C LYS A 6 -6.68 9.47 9.56
N GLN A 7 -6.62 8.14 9.48
CA GLN A 7 -7.48 7.27 10.27
C GLN A 7 -7.07 7.27 11.74
N LYS A 8 -8.07 7.43 12.62
CA LYS A 8 -7.88 7.45 14.07
C LYS A 8 -8.46 6.21 14.76
N GLU A 9 -9.44 5.57 14.13
CA GLU A 9 -10.15 4.41 14.66
C GLU A 9 -9.96 3.22 13.73
N PHE A 10 -9.71 2.05 14.32
CA PHE A 10 -9.41 0.81 13.61
C PHE A 10 -10.34 -0.29 14.13
N ALA A 11 -10.75 -1.19 13.24
CA ALA A 11 -11.48 -2.39 13.65
C ALA A 11 -10.53 -3.42 14.26
N SER A 12 -9.29 -3.47 13.78
CA SER A 12 -8.22 -4.30 14.33
C SER A 12 -7.74 -3.79 15.69
N SER A 13 -7.27 -4.71 16.55
CA SER A 13 -6.54 -4.31 17.76
C SER A 13 -5.17 -3.74 17.39
N TYR A 14 -4.65 -2.85 18.23
CA TYR A 14 -3.29 -2.32 18.07
C TYR A 14 -2.26 -3.46 17.99
N GLU A 15 -2.36 -4.44 18.89
CA GLU A 15 -1.51 -5.62 18.91
C GLU A 15 -1.56 -6.40 17.58
N SER A 16 -2.75 -6.56 16.99
CA SER A 16 -2.89 -7.23 15.69
C SER A 16 -2.14 -6.50 14.57
N ARG A 17 -2.12 -5.16 14.60
CA ARG A 17 -1.36 -4.36 13.64
C ARG A 17 0.14 -4.49 13.88
N ILE A 18 0.58 -4.35 15.14
CA ILE A 18 1.99 -4.50 15.52
C ILE A 18 2.54 -5.87 15.14
N ASN A 19 1.77 -6.93 15.33
CA ASN A 19 2.18 -8.30 14.97
C ASN A 19 2.44 -8.49 13.47
N GLN A 20 1.91 -7.62 12.61
CA GLN A 20 2.17 -7.63 11.17
C GLN A 20 3.30 -6.69 10.73
N THR A 21 3.80 -5.83 11.62
CA THR A 21 4.99 -5.00 11.33
C THR A 21 6.29 -5.82 11.37
N PRO A 22 7.39 -5.36 10.73
CA PRO A 22 8.69 -6.00 10.88
C PRO A 22 9.02 -6.29 12.36
N ALA A 23 9.27 -7.56 12.66
CA ALA A 23 9.69 -7.97 14.01
C ALA A 23 11.14 -7.54 14.30
N ASP A 24 11.54 -7.51 15.56
CA ASP A 24 12.91 -7.12 15.95
C ASP A 24 13.96 -8.09 15.36
N VAL A 25 13.57 -9.36 15.23
CA VAL A 25 14.34 -10.44 14.58
C VAL A 25 14.32 -10.39 13.05
N ASN A 26 13.58 -9.47 12.44
CA ASN A 26 13.54 -9.32 10.98
C ASN A 26 14.95 -9.01 10.46
N ILE A 27 15.38 -9.70 9.41
CA ILE A 27 16.74 -9.57 8.88
C ILE A 27 16.91 -8.42 7.88
N LYS A 28 15.81 -7.83 7.40
CA LYS A 28 15.79 -6.81 6.34
C LYS A 28 15.54 -5.41 6.87
N ALA A 29 14.66 -5.26 7.85
CA ALA A 29 14.24 -3.97 8.39
C ALA A 29 14.35 -3.93 9.92
N VAL A 30 14.58 -2.73 10.46
CA VAL A 30 14.68 -2.45 11.90
C VAL A 30 13.96 -1.16 12.21
N PHE A 31 13.46 -1.00 13.42
CA PHE A 31 12.90 0.27 13.90
C PHE A 31 13.97 1.04 14.69
N GLU A 32 14.07 2.34 14.45
CA GLU A 32 14.99 3.21 15.20
C GLU A 32 14.48 3.58 16.60
N GLY A 33 13.17 3.45 16.81
CA GLY A 33 12.52 3.64 18.11
C GLY A 33 11.49 2.54 18.37
N GLY A 34 10.33 2.92 18.92
CA GLY A 34 9.25 1.98 19.19
C GLY A 34 8.79 1.25 17.92
N ARG A 35 8.73 -0.08 17.97
CA ARG A 35 8.21 -0.92 16.87
C ARG A 35 6.79 -0.48 16.50
N GLY A 36 6.58 -0.18 15.22
CA GLY A 36 5.28 0.29 14.70
C GLY A 36 4.91 1.74 15.04
N GLU A 37 5.80 2.49 15.71
CA GLU A 37 5.59 3.89 16.11
C GLU A 37 6.76 4.82 15.72
N SER A 38 7.70 4.31 14.92
CA SER A 38 8.92 5.02 14.56
C SER A 38 9.33 4.73 13.12
N LEU A 39 10.42 5.35 12.68
CA LEU A 39 11.02 5.09 11.38
C LEU A 39 11.56 3.65 11.32
N SER A 40 11.18 2.93 10.28
CA SER A 40 11.74 1.61 9.96
C SER A 40 12.74 1.73 8.81
N THR A 41 14.00 1.42 9.06
CA THR A 41 15.11 1.50 8.11
C THR A 41 15.62 0.11 7.72
N LEU A 42 16.46 0.03 6.68
CA LEU A 42 17.05 -1.24 6.23
C LEU A 42 18.22 -1.65 7.12
N LYS A 43 18.30 -2.94 7.49
CA LYS A 43 19.47 -3.48 8.21
C LYS A 43 20.68 -3.55 7.27
N PRO A 44 21.90 -3.22 7.75
CA PRO A 44 23.12 -3.44 6.99
C PRO A 44 23.48 -4.94 6.86
N PRO A 45 24.00 -5.40 5.71
CA PRO A 45 24.05 -4.67 4.44
C PRO A 45 22.65 -4.57 3.81
N PRO A 46 22.23 -3.39 3.30
CA PRO A 46 20.89 -3.22 2.79
C PRO A 46 20.69 -3.98 1.47
N ASP A 47 19.48 -4.45 1.23
CA ASP A 47 19.08 -4.96 -0.08
C ASP A 47 19.21 -3.83 -1.13
N PRO A 48 20.00 -4.01 -2.20
CA PRO A 48 20.29 -2.93 -3.14
C PRO A 48 19.07 -2.35 -3.85
N GLN A 49 18.04 -3.18 -4.11
CA GLN A 49 16.83 -2.72 -4.78
C GLN A 49 15.95 -1.90 -3.83
N LEU A 50 15.83 -2.33 -2.56
CA LEU A 50 15.10 -1.55 -1.56
C LEU A 50 15.81 -0.22 -1.31
N LYS A 51 17.13 -0.24 -1.14
CA LYS A 51 17.91 0.97 -0.95
C LYS A 51 17.70 1.95 -2.11
N LYS A 52 17.78 1.47 -3.36
CA LYS A 52 17.56 2.29 -4.55
C LYS A 52 16.17 2.96 -4.53
N ILE A 53 15.11 2.22 -4.19
CA ILE A 53 13.75 2.79 -4.13
C ILE A 53 13.65 3.88 -3.06
N LEU A 54 14.24 3.67 -1.87
CA LEU A 54 14.23 4.65 -0.80
C LEU A 54 15.07 5.90 -1.16
N ASP A 55 16.26 5.70 -1.72
CA ASP A 55 17.14 6.78 -2.19
C ASP A 55 16.46 7.63 -3.28
N GLU A 56 15.80 6.99 -4.27
CA GLU A 56 15.06 7.68 -5.34
C GLU A 56 13.87 8.49 -4.80
N ALA A 57 13.26 8.04 -3.70
CA ALA A 57 12.22 8.77 -3.00
C ALA A 57 12.77 9.83 -2.01
N GLY A 58 14.09 9.89 -1.80
CA GLY A 58 14.72 10.82 -0.88
C GLY A 58 14.42 10.54 0.60
N ILE A 59 14.19 9.27 0.96
CA ILE A 59 13.87 8.84 2.33
C ILE A 59 14.85 7.77 2.82
N GLU A 60 15.06 7.69 4.13
CA GLU A 60 15.95 6.68 4.74
C GLU A 60 15.20 5.39 5.12
N GLY A 61 13.88 5.47 5.23
CA GLY A 61 13.03 4.37 5.69
C GLY A 61 11.54 4.72 5.58
N ILE A 62 10.71 3.85 6.14
CA ILE A 62 9.25 4.01 6.17
C ILE A 62 8.82 4.40 7.57
N GLN A 63 8.13 5.54 7.69
CA GLN A 63 7.55 5.95 8.96
C GLN A 63 6.36 5.07 9.31
N TYR A 64 6.31 4.60 10.56
CA TYR A 64 5.12 3.95 11.11
C TYR A 64 4.46 4.81 12.18
N LYS A 65 3.15 4.64 12.31
CA LYS A 65 2.33 5.13 13.43
C LYS A 65 1.15 4.19 13.64
N ASN A 66 0.83 3.83 14.88
CA ASN A 66 -0.23 2.88 15.21
C ASN A 66 -0.06 1.50 14.52
N GLY A 67 1.16 1.09 14.19
CA GLY A 67 1.44 -0.11 13.41
C GLY A 67 1.09 -0.02 11.91
N VAL A 68 0.82 1.18 11.40
CA VAL A 68 0.50 1.46 9.99
C VAL A 68 1.68 2.15 9.31
N PRO A 69 2.16 1.68 8.14
CA PRO A 69 3.23 2.32 7.39
C PRO A 69 2.72 3.50 6.54
N ASP A 70 3.56 4.52 6.37
CA ASP A 70 3.36 5.54 5.34
C ASP A 70 4.16 5.22 4.07
N PHE A 71 3.47 4.72 3.05
CA PHE A 71 4.06 4.51 1.73
C PHE A 71 3.85 5.68 0.76
N SER A 72 3.25 6.79 1.19
CA SER A 72 3.02 7.96 0.30
C SER A 72 4.31 8.43 -0.41
N PRO A 73 5.50 8.47 0.21
CA PRO A 73 6.72 8.89 -0.48
C PRO A 73 7.17 7.99 -1.63
N VAL A 74 6.79 6.70 -1.62
CA VAL A 74 7.13 5.73 -2.68
C VAL A 74 5.93 5.37 -3.56
N SER A 75 4.78 5.99 -3.33
CA SER A 75 3.55 5.72 -4.06
C SER A 75 3.61 6.35 -5.46
N LYS A 76 3.22 5.59 -6.47
CA LYS A 76 3.06 6.06 -7.85
C LYS A 76 1.67 6.63 -8.10
N ALA A 77 0.66 6.20 -7.36
CA ALA A 77 -0.71 6.67 -7.49
C ALA A 77 -1.49 6.45 -6.20
N GLU A 78 -2.51 7.27 -5.95
CA GLU A 78 -3.49 7.06 -4.88
C GLU A 78 -4.88 7.26 -5.46
N VAL A 79 -5.77 6.28 -5.24
CA VAL A 79 -7.16 6.36 -5.68
C VAL A 79 -8.09 5.94 -4.55
N GLU A 80 -9.34 6.38 -4.60
CA GLU A 80 -10.40 5.88 -3.74
C GLU A 80 -11.25 4.86 -4.50
N ILE A 81 -11.53 3.71 -3.89
CA ILE A 81 -12.46 2.71 -4.43
C ILE A 81 -13.82 2.79 -3.72
N ASN A 82 -14.87 2.28 -4.37
CA ASN A 82 -16.23 2.40 -3.85
C ASN A 82 -16.44 1.58 -2.58
N TYR A 83 -15.86 0.38 -2.53
CA TYR A 83 -15.90 -0.50 -1.39
C TYR A 83 -14.68 -1.42 -1.39
N MET A 84 -14.25 -1.83 -0.19
CA MET A 84 -13.19 -2.81 -0.02
C MET A 84 -13.76 -4.13 0.46
N LEU A 85 -13.40 -5.21 -0.22
CA LEU A 85 -13.76 -6.56 0.17
C LEU A 85 -12.64 -7.20 1.00
N GLY A 86 -13.05 -8.04 1.94
CA GLY A 86 -12.17 -8.89 2.73
C GLY A 86 -12.53 -10.37 2.59
N GLY A 87 -11.80 -11.21 3.30
CA GLY A 87 -11.94 -12.65 3.29
C GLY A 87 -10.65 -13.35 3.70
N LYS A 88 -10.73 -14.67 3.87
CA LYS A 88 -9.58 -15.54 4.15
C LYS A 88 -9.45 -16.63 3.08
N GLY A 89 -8.24 -17.14 2.88
CA GLY A 89 -7.96 -18.18 1.87
C GLY A 89 -8.41 -17.79 0.47
N VAL A 90 -9.10 -18.69 -0.24
CA VAL A 90 -9.59 -18.47 -1.61
C VAL A 90 -10.50 -17.23 -1.71
N ASN A 91 -11.34 -16.99 -0.69
CA ASN A 91 -12.22 -15.82 -0.68
C ASN A 91 -11.44 -14.52 -0.48
N GLY A 92 -10.33 -14.55 0.28
CA GLY A 92 -9.42 -13.41 0.42
C GLY A 92 -8.74 -13.05 -0.92
N ASN A 93 -8.29 -14.05 -1.68
CA ASN A 93 -7.70 -13.81 -2.99
C ASN A 93 -8.71 -13.22 -3.98
N LYS A 94 -9.94 -13.72 -3.99
CA LYS A 94 -11.03 -13.16 -4.83
C LYS A 94 -11.33 -11.72 -4.43
N ALA A 95 -11.45 -11.43 -3.14
CA ALA A 95 -11.69 -10.08 -2.63
C ALA A 95 -10.59 -9.10 -3.05
N ARG A 96 -9.32 -9.49 -2.89
CA ARG A 96 -8.17 -8.69 -3.32
C ARG A 96 -8.20 -8.39 -4.82
N ASN A 97 -8.51 -9.39 -5.66
CA ASN A 97 -8.59 -9.18 -7.10
C ASN A 97 -9.69 -8.17 -7.47
N LEU A 98 -10.84 -8.22 -6.81
CA LEU A 98 -11.94 -7.26 -7.01
C LEU A 98 -11.57 -5.84 -6.55
N ASN A 99 -10.84 -5.71 -5.42
CA ASN A 99 -10.30 -4.41 -4.98
C ASN A 99 -9.32 -3.84 -6.03
N PHE A 100 -8.46 -4.69 -6.59
CA PHE A 100 -7.47 -4.31 -7.59
C PHE A 100 -8.12 -3.89 -8.92
N GLU A 101 -9.18 -4.58 -9.33
CA GLU A 101 -9.96 -4.21 -10.51
C GLU A 101 -10.58 -2.81 -10.37
N GLN A 102 -11.18 -2.51 -9.21
CA GLN A 102 -11.68 -1.17 -8.91
C GLN A 102 -10.57 -0.12 -8.98
N ALA A 103 -9.41 -0.39 -8.38
CA ALA A 103 -8.28 0.54 -8.39
C ALA A 103 -7.75 0.78 -9.81
N ASN A 104 -7.68 -0.25 -10.65
CA ASN A 104 -7.31 -0.13 -12.05
C ASN A 104 -8.31 0.75 -12.82
N ILE A 105 -9.62 0.61 -12.55
CA ILE A 105 -10.67 1.44 -13.15
C ILE A 105 -10.49 2.90 -12.76
N GLU A 106 -10.29 3.19 -11.48
CA GLU A 106 -10.17 4.56 -11.00
C GLU A 106 -8.89 5.24 -11.47
N LEU A 107 -7.75 4.53 -11.48
CA LEU A 107 -6.51 5.09 -12.03
C LEU A 107 -6.64 5.34 -13.54
N ALA A 108 -7.23 4.42 -14.31
CA ALA A 108 -7.47 4.63 -15.74
C ALA A 108 -8.33 5.89 -15.98
N LYS A 109 -9.38 6.12 -15.17
CA LYS A 109 -10.19 7.33 -15.24
C LYS A 109 -9.37 8.59 -14.94
N GLN A 110 -8.50 8.56 -13.92
CA GLN A 110 -7.64 9.69 -13.57
C GLN A 110 -6.66 10.02 -14.71
N LEU A 111 -5.95 9.02 -15.22
CA LEU A 111 -4.97 9.21 -16.30
C LEU A 111 -5.64 9.69 -17.60
N ASN A 112 -6.83 9.18 -17.94
CA ASN A 112 -7.56 9.65 -19.12
C ASN A 112 -8.02 11.11 -19.03
N LYS A 113 -8.05 11.70 -17.82
CA LYS A 113 -8.42 13.11 -17.61
C LYS A 113 -7.20 14.05 -17.57
N SER A 114 -5.98 13.52 -17.50
CA SER A 114 -4.75 14.33 -17.47
C SER A 114 -3.67 13.70 -18.34
N PRO A 115 -3.39 14.29 -19.51
CA PRO A 115 -2.26 13.89 -20.36
C PRO A 115 -0.91 13.94 -19.65
N GLU A 116 -0.72 14.89 -18.74
CA GLU A 116 0.50 15.06 -17.96
C GLU A 116 0.73 13.88 -17.03
N LEU A 117 -0.31 13.51 -16.25
CA LEU A 117 -0.24 12.33 -15.39
C LEU A 117 -0.09 11.05 -16.22
N ALA A 118 -0.81 10.91 -17.32
CA ALA A 118 -0.67 9.73 -18.20
C ALA A 118 0.78 9.55 -18.68
N LYS A 119 1.49 10.65 -18.98
CA LYS A 119 2.89 10.62 -19.40
C LYS A 119 3.83 10.08 -18.33
N GLU A 120 3.57 10.34 -17.04
CA GLU A 120 4.36 9.77 -15.93
C GLU A 120 4.27 8.24 -15.84
N PHE A 121 3.24 7.65 -16.47
CA PHE A 121 3.03 6.21 -16.58
C PHE A 121 3.44 5.65 -17.95
N ASP A 122 4.14 6.45 -18.78
CA ASP A 122 4.45 6.13 -20.16
C ASP A 122 3.19 5.80 -21.00
N MET A 123 2.09 6.48 -20.74
CA MET A 123 0.79 6.29 -21.40
C MET A 123 0.30 7.57 -22.11
N VAL A 124 -0.68 7.40 -22.99
CA VAL A 124 -1.39 8.49 -23.67
C VAL A 124 -2.85 8.52 -23.19
N ALA A 125 -3.28 9.67 -22.68
CA ALA A 125 -4.64 9.86 -22.19
C ALA A 125 -5.70 9.75 -23.31
N GLY A 126 -6.92 9.33 -22.94
CA GLY A 126 -8.11 9.31 -23.80
C GLY A 126 -8.67 7.90 -24.06
N SER A 127 -7.83 6.86 -23.98
CA SER A 127 -8.24 5.48 -24.22
C SER A 127 -7.58 4.44 -23.32
N ILE A 128 -7.02 4.85 -22.17
CA ILE A 128 -6.37 3.96 -21.21
C ILE A 128 -7.45 3.06 -20.59
N LYS A 129 -7.25 1.74 -20.65
CA LYS A 129 -8.16 0.75 -20.07
C LYS A 129 -7.64 0.25 -18.72
N PRO A 130 -8.52 -0.30 -17.85
CA PRO A 130 -8.09 -0.93 -16.60
C PRO A 130 -7.03 -2.03 -16.81
N SER A 131 -7.11 -2.78 -17.91
CA SER A 131 -6.13 -3.81 -18.25
C SER A 131 -4.75 -3.25 -18.64
N ASP A 132 -4.67 -2.01 -19.12
CA ASP A 132 -3.39 -1.34 -19.37
C ASP A 132 -2.72 -0.95 -18.05
N ILE A 133 -3.50 -0.52 -17.06
CA ILE A 133 -3.03 -0.28 -15.69
C ILE A 133 -2.50 -1.58 -15.06
N GLU A 134 -3.22 -2.69 -15.22
CA GLU A 134 -2.76 -3.98 -14.72
C GLU A 134 -1.43 -4.41 -15.36
N LYS A 135 -1.30 -4.30 -16.69
CA LYS A 135 -0.05 -4.60 -17.41
C LYS A 135 1.10 -3.71 -16.92
N TYR A 136 0.85 -2.41 -16.77
CA TYR A 136 1.84 -1.47 -16.24
C TYR A 136 2.29 -1.86 -14.83
N ARG A 137 1.33 -2.18 -13.95
CA ARG A 137 1.60 -2.59 -12.57
C ARG A 137 2.47 -3.85 -12.53
N VAL A 138 2.13 -4.88 -13.29
CA VAL A 138 2.90 -6.14 -13.36
C VAL A 138 4.29 -5.90 -13.95
N LYS A 139 4.39 -5.19 -15.09
CA LYS A 139 5.67 -4.88 -15.76
C LYS A 139 6.64 -4.13 -14.83
N ASN A 140 6.12 -3.22 -14.01
CA ASN A 140 6.92 -2.37 -13.12
C ASN A 140 7.04 -2.92 -11.69
N ASN A 141 6.63 -4.18 -11.44
CA ASN A 141 6.69 -4.82 -10.12
C ASN A 141 5.97 -4.02 -9.01
N LEU A 142 4.83 -3.42 -9.35
CA LEU A 142 4.00 -2.65 -8.44
C LEU A 142 2.84 -3.51 -7.90
N THR A 143 2.32 -3.13 -6.73
CA THR A 143 1.11 -3.71 -6.12
C THR A 143 0.21 -2.60 -5.66
N TRP A 144 -1.09 -2.86 -5.63
CA TRP A 144 -2.01 -2.03 -4.88
C TRP A 144 -1.88 -2.35 -3.37
N HIS A 145 -1.71 -1.31 -2.57
CA HIS A 145 -1.67 -1.30 -1.11
C HIS A 145 -3.00 -0.74 -0.60
N GLU A 146 -3.78 -1.59 0.03
CA GLU A 146 -5.11 -1.30 0.57
C GLU A 146 -4.96 -0.65 1.95
N LEU A 147 -5.29 0.63 2.10
CA LEU A 147 -5.12 1.34 3.37
C LEU A 147 -6.16 0.93 4.40
N ASN A 148 -5.83 1.12 5.68
CA ASN A 148 -6.69 0.77 6.82
C ASN A 148 -8.04 1.51 6.84
N ASP A 149 -8.14 2.64 6.13
CA ASP A 149 -9.40 3.38 6.00
C ASP A 149 -10.40 2.65 5.10
N THR A 150 -10.00 1.51 4.51
CA THR A 150 -10.81 0.60 3.68
C THR A 150 -11.46 1.26 2.47
N LYS A 151 -10.89 2.38 2.03
CA LYS A 151 -11.37 3.18 0.89
C LYS A 151 -10.23 3.60 -0.02
N THR A 152 -9.12 4.04 0.57
CA THR A 152 -7.95 4.50 -0.15
C THR A 152 -7.07 3.31 -0.54
N ILE A 153 -6.53 3.35 -1.75
CA ILE A 153 -5.59 2.35 -2.25
C ILE A 153 -4.44 3.03 -2.99
N GLN A 154 -3.21 2.62 -2.69
CA GLN A 154 -1.99 3.22 -3.22
C GLN A 154 -1.25 2.24 -4.15
N LEU A 155 -0.74 2.71 -5.29
CA LEU A 155 0.11 1.91 -6.18
C LEU A 155 1.56 2.03 -5.72
N VAL A 156 2.11 0.99 -5.11
CA VAL A 156 3.44 1.02 -4.48
C VAL A 156 4.34 -0.10 -5.01
N PRO A 157 5.68 0.01 -4.87
CA PRO A 157 6.59 -1.08 -5.17
C PRO A 157 6.28 -2.34 -4.34
N THR A 158 6.13 -3.48 -5.00
CA THR A 158 5.79 -4.76 -4.35
C THR A 158 6.82 -5.15 -3.28
N LYS A 159 8.10 -4.83 -3.54
CA LYS A 159 9.19 -5.13 -2.61
C LYS A 159 9.13 -4.28 -1.33
N ILE A 160 8.72 -3.01 -1.43
CA ILE A 160 8.46 -2.16 -0.27
C ILE A 160 7.29 -2.73 0.53
N ASN A 161 6.15 -2.94 -0.12
CA ASN A 161 4.93 -3.44 0.52
C ASN A 161 5.12 -4.76 1.27
N SER A 162 5.96 -5.66 0.74
CA SER A 162 6.25 -6.96 1.36
C SER A 162 7.34 -6.91 2.43
N THR A 163 8.30 -5.98 2.35
CA THR A 163 9.37 -5.86 3.35
C THR A 163 8.90 -5.14 4.59
N PHE A 164 8.18 -4.05 4.39
CA PHE A 164 7.58 -3.24 5.45
C PHE A 164 6.19 -3.80 5.76
N GLY A 165 6.18 -4.94 6.45
CA GLY A 165 4.96 -5.66 6.82
C GLY A 165 3.96 -4.76 7.55
N HIS A 166 2.67 -5.06 7.38
CA HIS A 166 1.57 -4.31 7.97
C HIS A 166 0.25 -5.07 7.87
N LEU A 167 -0.72 -4.64 8.68
CA LEU A 167 -2.13 -5.00 8.53
C LEU A 167 -2.79 -3.87 7.74
N GLY A 168 -3.18 -4.13 6.48
CA GLY A 168 -3.88 -3.15 5.63
C GLY A 168 -5.41 -3.26 5.69
N GLY A 169 -6.11 -2.61 4.78
CA GLY A 169 -7.57 -2.51 4.75
C GLY A 169 -8.31 -3.85 4.68
N ILE A 170 -7.81 -4.84 3.94
CA ILE A 170 -8.37 -6.21 4.00
C ILE A 170 -8.35 -6.76 5.43
N GLY A 171 -7.29 -6.48 6.18
CA GLY A 171 -7.16 -6.87 7.58
C GLY A 171 -8.21 -6.20 8.46
N GLU A 172 -8.52 -4.92 8.21
CA GLU A 172 -9.57 -4.18 8.91
C GLU A 172 -10.97 -4.73 8.61
N ILE A 173 -11.27 -5.05 7.33
CA ILE A 173 -12.52 -5.72 6.96
C ILE A 173 -12.65 -7.06 7.69
N ASN A 174 -11.57 -7.85 7.71
CA ASN A 174 -11.53 -9.14 8.39
C ASN A 174 -11.65 -9.02 9.92
N ALA A 175 -11.22 -7.90 10.49
CA ALA A 175 -11.40 -7.56 11.91
C ALA A 175 -12.81 -7.04 12.24
N GLY A 176 -13.64 -6.78 11.23
CA GLY A 176 -15.04 -6.38 11.41
C GLY A 176 -15.37 -4.95 11.04
N ALA A 177 -14.51 -4.24 10.29
CA ALA A 177 -14.88 -2.96 9.71
C ALA A 177 -16.17 -3.10 8.88
N TYR A 178 -17.13 -2.18 9.08
CA TYR A 178 -18.47 -2.16 8.48
C TYR A 178 -19.40 -3.33 8.82
N LYS A 179 -19.09 -4.16 9.83
CA LYS A 179 -20.15 -4.99 10.43
C LYS A 179 -21.07 -4.05 11.19
N ASN A 180 -22.29 -3.87 10.70
CA ASN A 180 -23.36 -3.22 11.47
C ASN A 180 -23.43 -3.90 12.84
N LYS A 181 -23.32 -3.10 13.91
CA LYS A 181 -23.66 -3.53 15.27
C LYS A 181 -25.16 -3.75 15.37
#